data_AF-A0A699ZM80-F1
#
_entry.id   AF-A0A699ZM80-F1
#
_cell.length_a   1.000
_cell.length_b   1.000
_cell.length_c   1.000
_cell.angle_alpha   90.00
_cell.angle_beta   90.00
_cell.angle_gamma   90.00
#
_symmetry.space_group_name_H-M   'P 1'
#
loop_
_entity.id
_entity.type
_entity.pdbx_description
1 polymer ?
#
loop_
_entity_poly.entity_id
_entity_poly.type
_entity_poly.pdbx_seq_one_letter_code
_entity_poly.pdbx_strand_id
1 'polypeptide(L)'
;ALERLKELAAKAPKQSVNRPVPQGAQPSFRRVPALEECFPASSKLHTTVTHAATNTDLHVPFRRVALTNGEHLDLYDTSGPQAGSPLMSPLALREYRAVMHYAREGLVTEEMAYVAAREGLDPEFVRSEVARGRAIIPANKRHLELEPTIIGRYFHTKVNANIGNSAVSSSIEEEVEKLQWSVLWGADTIMDLSTGADIMLTREWIMRNSPVPVGTVPIYEALERVGGDVTKITWPLFKQVLLDQAEQGVDYFTIHAGVLLAFIPLTA
;
A
#
# COMPACT_ATOMS: atom_id res chain seq x y z
N ALA A 1 23.74 15.18 -5.39
CA ALA A 1 22.85 14.05 -5.06
C ALA A 1 22.16 14.27 -3.71
N LEU A 2 22.89 14.18 -2.59
CA LEU A 2 22.37 14.43 -1.24
C LEU A 2 21.73 15.82 -1.04
N GLU A 3 22.39 16.88 -1.53
CA GLU A 3 21.88 18.25 -1.45
C GLU A 3 20.56 18.46 -2.22
N ARG A 4 20.34 17.71 -3.31
CA ARG A 4 19.09 17.76 -4.07
C ARG A 4 17.91 17.16 -3.28
N LEU A 5 18.14 16.07 -2.53
CA LEU A 5 17.13 15.49 -1.63
C LEU A 5 16.76 16.45 -0.50
N LYS A 6 17.76 17.11 0.10
CA LYS A 6 17.55 18.13 1.13
C LYS A 6 16.71 19.30 0.62
N GLU A 7 17.02 19.81 -0.57
CA GLU A 7 16.25 20.89 -1.20
C GLU A 7 14.81 20.50 -1.54
N LEU A 8 14.59 19.25 -1.95
CA LEU A 8 13.25 18.74 -2.28
C LEU A 8 12.39 18.58 -1.02
N ALA A 9 12.95 18.02 0.05
CA ALA A 9 12.25 17.87 1.33
C ALA A 9 11.85 19.24 1.92
N ALA A 10 12.69 20.26 1.77
CA ALA A 10 12.41 21.61 2.26
C ALA A 10 11.27 22.34 1.53
N LYS A 11 10.91 21.93 0.31
CA LYS A 11 9.93 22.60 -0.57
C LYS A 11 8.55 21.94 -0.59
N ALA A 12 8.37 20.76 -0.01
CA ALA A 12 7.12 20.01 -0.10
C ALA A 12 6.10 20.47 0.98
N PRO A 13 4.91 20.98 0.60
CA PRO A 13 3.90 21.38 1.57
C PRO A 13 3.29 20.16 2.26
N LYS A 14 3.28 20.13 3.61
CA LYS A 14 2.62 19.08 4.41
C LYS A 14 1.14 18.96 4.01
N GLN A 15 0.77 17.93 3.24
CA GLN A 15 -0.63 17.65 2.92
C GLN A 15 -1.27 16.94 4.12
N SER A 16 -2.37 17.52 4.59
CA SER A 16 -3.22 16.94 5.63
C SER A 16 -3.89 15.66 5.10
N VAL A 17 -3.94 14.65 5.96
CA VAL A 17 -4.54 13.32 5.73
C VAL A 17 -6.08 13.37 5.70
N ASN A 18 -6.68 14.53 6.03
CA ASN A 18 -8.13 14.67 6.08
C ASN A 18 -8.70 15.10 4.72
N ARG A 19 -8.97 14.13 3.84
CA ARG A 19 -9.99 14.33 2.81
C ARG A 19 -11.37 14.16 3.47
N PRO A 20 -12.30 15.11 3.33
CA PRO A 20 -13.61 15.01 3.95
C PRO A 20 -14.36 13.80 3.37
N VAL A 21 -14.73 12.86 4.26
CA VAL A 21 -15.70 11.81 3.95
C VAL A 21 -17.04 12.49 3.61
N PRO A 22 -17.70 12.14 2.48
CA PRO A 22 -19.00 12.72 2.14
C PRO A 22 -20.02 12.53 3.28
N GLN A 23 -20.73 13.62 3.64
CA GLN A 23 -21.80 13.56 4.63
C GLN A 23 -22.97 12.70 4.11
N GLY A 24 -23.35 11.65 4.84
CA GLY A 24 -24.55 10.87 4.51
C GLY A 24 -24.77 9.58 5.31
N ALA A 25 -23.70 8.88 5.69
CA ALA A 25 -23.74 7.77 6.63
C ALA A 25 -22.33 7.61 7.20
N GLN A 26 -22.17 7.65 8.53
CA GLN A 26 -20.93 7.18 9.13
C GLN A 26 -21.04 5.66 9.25
N PRO A 27 -20.34 4.88 8.42
CA PRO A 27 -20.33 3.42 8.53
C PRO A 27 -19.96 3.01 9.96
N SER A 28 -20.69 2.03 10.49
CA SER A 28 -20.44 1.49 11.83
C SER A 28 -19.47 0.31 11.73
N PHE A 29 -18.19 0.58 11.86
CA PHE A 29 -17.16 -0.46 11.79
C PHE A 29 -17.21 -1.41 12.97
N ARG A 30 -17.19 -2.71 12.68
CA ARG A 30 -16.88 -3.72 13.69
C ARG A 30 -15.43 -3.60 14.08
N ARG A 31 -15.15 -3.80 15.37
CA ARG A 31 -13.79 -3.81 15.88
C ARG A 31 -13.18 -5.18 15.62
N VAL A 32 -12.11 -5.21 14.82
CA VAL A 32 -11.24 -6.39 14.69
C VAL A 32 -10.59 -6.67 16.05
N PRO A 33 -10.39 -7.96 16.44
CA PRO A 33 -9.71 -8.33 17.68
C PRO A 33 -8.36 -7.62 17.83
N ALA A 34 -8.00 -7.34 19.08
CA ALA A 34 -6.72 -6.69 19.36
C ALA A 34 -5.55 -7.63 18.99
N LEU A 35 -4.38 -7.05 18.70
CA LEU A 35 -3.17 -7.81 18.39
C LEU A 35 -2.87 -8.86 19.47
N GLU A 36 -3.04 -8.51 20.74
CA GLU A 36 -2.77 -9.37 21.89
C GLU A 36 -3.78 -10.52 22.02
N GLU A 37 -5.01 -10.36 21.51
CA GLU A 37 -6.03 -11.41 21.46
C GLU A 37 -5.70 -12.44 20.38
N CYS A 38 -5.20 -12.00 19.23
CA CYS A 38 -4.78 -12.89 18.14
C CYS A 38 -3.40 -13.51 18.35
N PHE A 39 -2.49 -12.78 19.00
CA PHE A 39 -1.09 -13.14 19.17
C PHE A 39 -0.69 -12.99 20.65
N PRO A 40 -1.05 -13.97 21.51
CA PRO A 40 -0.67 -13.94 22.90
C PRO A 40 0.85 -13.87 23.06
N ALA A 41 1.31 -13.19 24.12
CA ALA A 41 2.73 -12.93 24.40
C ALA A 41 3.47 -12.10 23.33
N SER A 42 2.75 -11.49 22.38
CA SER A 42 3.33 -10.60 21.39
C SER A 42 3.13 -9.13 21.74
N SER A 43 4.08 -8.28 21.37
CA SER A 43 3.93 -6.82 21.40
C SER A 43 4.41 -6.19 20.09
N LYS A 44 3.73 -5.13 19.63
CA LYS A 44 4.17 -4.33 18.49
C LYS A 44 5.24 -3.35 18.94
N LEU A 45 6.39 -3.38 18.28
CA LEU A 45 7.53 -2.52 18.54
C LEU A 45 7.99 -1.85 17.24
N HIS A 46 8.86 -0.85 17.36
CA HIS A 46 9.44 -0.16 16.22
C HIS A 46 10.96 -0.04 16.39
N THR A 47 11.69 -0.25 15.32
CA THR A 47 13.10 0.17 15.21
C THR A 47 13.13 1.55 14.58
N THR A 48 13.79 2.50 15.23
CA THR A 48 14.00 3.84 14.66
C THR A 48 15.26 3.86 13.80
N VAL A 49 15.13 4.31 12.55
CA VAL A 49 16.25 4.52 11.62
C VAL A 49 16.21 5.95 11.11
N THR A 50 17.28 6.71 11.32
CA THR A 50 17.38 8.07 10.79
C THR A 50 17.85 8.03 9.33
N HIS A 51 17.03 8.55 8.42
CA HIS A 51 17.41 8.67 7.02
C HIS A 51 18.45 9.78 6.82
N ALA A 52 19.66 9.40 6.41
CA ALA A 52 20.82 10.29 6.37
C ALA A 52 20.63 11.56 5.51
N ALA A 53 19.83 11.50 4.45
CA ALA A 53 19.66 12.64 3.54
C ALA A 53 18.70 13.70 4.07
N THR A 54 17.62 13.29 4.72
CA THR A 54 16.54 14.19 5.18
C THR A 54 16.59 14.44 6.69
N ASN A 55 17.38 13.65 7.42
CA ASN A 55 17.41 13.62 8.89
C ASN A 55 16.01 13.32 9.49
N THR A 56 15.21 12.56 8.76
CA THR A 56 13.89 12.06 9.19
C THR A 56 14.08 10.75 9.95
N ASP A 57 13.48 10.65 11.14
CA ASP A 57 13.40 9.39 11.87
C ASP A 57 12.25 8.54 11.33
N LEU A 58 12.60 7.34 10.85
CA LEU A 58 11.67 6.34 10.33
C LEU A 58 11.42 5.29 11.41
N HIS A 59 10.15 5.07 11.76
CA HIS A 59 9.76 4.04 12.74
C HIS A 59 9.28 2.79 12.02
N VAL A 60 10.13 1.77 11.97
CA VAL A 60 9.88 0.53 11.21
C VAL A 60 9.31 -0.54 12.14
N PRO A 61 8.07 -1.02 11.91
CA PRO A 61 7.38 -1.91 12.83
C PRO A 61 7.88 -3.35 12.73
N PHE A 62 7.82 -4.03 13.87
CA PHE A 62 7.99 -5.47 14.00
C PHE A 62 7.17 -5.96 15.19
N ARG A 63 6.96 -7.28 15.27
CA ARG A 63 6.28 -7.92 16.39
C ARG A 63 7.27 -8.74 17.20
N ARG A 64 7.38 -8.48 18.50
CA ARG A 64 8.21 -9.25 19.42
C ARG A 64 7.38 -10.25 20.21
N VAL A 65 7.75 -11.52 20.13
CA VAL A 65 7.16 -12.61 20.91
C VAL A 65 8.05 -12.88 22.13
N ALA A 66 7.50 -12.73 23.33
CA ALA A 66 8.19 -13.06 24.57
C ALA A 66 8.17 -14.58 24.81
N LEU A 67 9.33 -15.15 25.14
CA LEU A 67 9.48 -16.59 25.41
C LEU A 67 9.56 -16.85 26.93
N THR A 68 9.22 -18.07 27.34
CA THR A 68 9.17 -18.45 28.77
C THR A 68 10.55 -18.51 29.44
N ASN A 69 11.63 -18.54 28.67
CA ASN A 69 13.02 -18.52 29.15
C ASN A 69 13.60 -17.10 29.31
N GLY A 70 12.80 -16.05 29.07
CA GLY A 70 13.24 -14.65 29.11
C GLY A 70 13.86 -14.13 27.80
N GLU A 71 13.98 -14.98 26.78
CA GLU A 71 14.38 -14.57 25.43
C GLU A 71 13.17 -14.06 24.63
N HIS A 72 13.41 -13.64 23.38
CA HIS A 72 12.36 -13.18 22.47
C HIS A 72 12.65 -13.58 21.03
N LEU A 73 11.59 -13.59 20.22
CA LEU A 73 11.66 -13.73 18.76
C LEU A 73 11.00 -12.51 18.10
N ASP A 74 11.74 -11.85 17.22
CA ASP A 74 11.23 -10.74 16.43
C ASP A 74 10.73 -11.24 15.07
N LEU A 75 9.52 -10.83 14.71
CA LEU A 75 8.81 -11.23 13.50
C LEU A 75 8.43 -9.99 12.69
N TYR A 76 8.36 -10.18 11.37
CA TYR A 76 7.76 -9.20 10.48
C TYR A 76 6.29 -8.96 10.86
N ASP A 77 5.83 -7.70 10.77
CA ASP A 77 4.48 -7.31 11.16
C ASP A 77 3.88 -6.36 10.12
N THR A 78 2.74 -6.75 9.56
CA THR A 78 1.96 -6.00 8.56
C THR A 78 0.71 -5.37 9.15
N SER A 79 0.41 -5.62 10.44
CA SER A 79 -0.87 -5.25 11.06
C SER A 79 -1.13 -3.74 11.14
N GLY A 80 -0.12 -2.92 10.85
CA GLY A 80 -0.18 -1.46 10.95
C GLY A 80 -0.49 -0.93 12.35
N PRO A 81 -0.81 0.36 12.47
CA PRO A 81 -1.24 0.96 13.72
C PRO A 81 -2.50 0.28 14.28
N GLN A 82 -2.44 -0.09 15.56
CA GLN A 82 -3.60 -0.65 16.27
C GLN A 82 -4.58 0.45 16.67
N ALA A 83 -5.83 0.06 16.93
CA ALA A 83 -6.97 0.95 17.20
C ALA A 83 -6.62 2.13 18.13
N GLY A 84 -6.83 3.36 17.63
CA GLY A 84 -6.59 4.61 18.36
C GLY A 84 -5.29 5.34 18.00
N SER A 85 -4.38 4.71 17.25
CA SER A 85 -3.19 5.37 16.72
C SER A 85 -3.46 5.90 15.31
N PRO A 86 -3.21 7.20 15.01
CA PRO A 86 -3.40 7.71 13.67
C PRO A 86 -2.43 7.02 12.69
N LEU A 87 -2.92 6.63 11.51
CA LEU A 87 -2.06 6.33 10.37
C LEU A 87 -1.35 7.64 9.99
N MET A 88 -0.10 7.75 10.39
CA MET A 88 0.76 8.89 10.08
C MET A 88 1.74 8.46 9.01
N SER A 89 1.91 9.29 7.97
CA SER A 89 2.94 9.05 6.96
C SER A 89 4.29 8.85 7.62
N PRO A 90 4.93 7.67 7.45
CA PRO A 90 6.29 7.47 7.91
C PRO A 90 7.29 8.22 7.01
N LEU A 91 6.82 8.86 5.94
CA LEU A 91 7.64 9.46 4.90
C LEU A 91 7.41 10.96 4.79
N ALA A 92 8.50 11.70 4.55
CA ALA A 92 8.51 13.06 4.06
C ALA A 92 8.06 13.09 2.59
N LEU A 93 7.28 14.12 2.26
CA LEU A 93 6.62 14.27 0.96
C LEU A 93 7.61 14.40 -0.20
N ARG A 94 7.19 13.89 -1.37
CA ARG A 94 8.01 13.85 -2.58
C ARG A 94 7.46 14.65 -3.74
N GLU A 95 8.38 15.01 -4.64
CA GLU A 95 8.11 15.39 -6.01
C GLU A 95 7.49 14.21 -6.81
N TYR A 96 6.89 14.49 -7.97
CA TYR A 96 6.07 13.56 -8.76
C TYR A 96 6.89 12.48 -9.50
N ARG A 97 7.67 11.64 -8.82
CA ARG A 97 8.48 10.59 -9.48
C ARG A 97 8.44 9.24 -8.76
N ALA A 98 8.50 8.17 -9.55
CA ALA A 98 8.55 6.80 -9.05
C ALA A 98 9.86 6.54 -8.28
N VAL A 99 9.81 5.63 -7.31
CA VAL A 99 10.98 5.22 -6.49
C VAL A 99 12.15 4.75 -7.37
N MET A 100 11.87 4.06 -8.48
CA MET A 100 12.89 3.63 -9.45
C MET A 100 13.66 4.78 -10.09
N HIS A 101 13.04 5.94 -10.29
CA HIS A 101 13.73 7.10 -10.84
C HIS A 101 14.86 7.54 -9.90
N TYR A 102 14.56 7.73 -8.62
CA TYR A 102 15.56 8.09 -7.61
C TYR A 102 16.63 7.00 -7.45
N ALA A 103 16.22 5.72 -7.51
CA ALA A 103 17.15 4.61 -7.45
C ALA A 103 18.21 4.71 -8.57
N ARG A 104 17.80 5.01 -9.80
CA ARG A 104 18.69 5.16 -10.96
C ARG A 104 19.56 6.41 -10.90
N GLU A 105 19.13 7.45 -10.20
CA GLU A 105 19.98 8.61 -9.89
C GLU A 105 21.01 8.33 -8.77
N GLY A 106 21.06 7.11 -8.23
CA GLY A 106 21.97 6.75 -7.14
C GLY A 106 21.51 7.26 -5.77
N LEU A 107 20.22 7.58 -5.63
CA LEU A 107 19.66 8.11 -4.39
C LEU A 107 18.99 6.99 -3.60
N VAL A 108 19.45 6.78 -2.37
CA VAL A 108 18.69 6.05 -1.35
C VAL A 108 17.62 6.99 -0.83
N THR A 109 16.40 6.50 -0.78
CA THR A 109 15.24 7.29 -0.42
C THR A 109 14.62 6.77 0.89
N GLU A 110 13.71 7.52 1.52
CA GLU A 110 13.12 7.10 2.81
C GLU A 110 12.42 5.74 2.71
N GLU A 111 11.61 5.49 1.68
CA GLU A 111 11.05 4.17 1.38
C GLU A 111 12.10 3.06 1.30
N MET A 112 13.24 3.33 0.65
CA MET A 112 14.31 2.33 0.52
C MET A 112 14.99 2.06 1.87
N ALA A 113 15.23 3.10 2.66
CA ALA A 113 15.79 2.96 4.00
C ALA A 113 14.80 2.22 4.93
N TYR A 114 13.51 2.53 4.81
CA TYR A 114 12.44 1.89 5.57
C TYR A 114 12.38 0.38 5.29
N VAL A 115 12.27 -0.01 4.02
CA VAL A 115 12.21 -1.44 3.66
C VAL A 115 13.53 -2.16 3.89
N ALA A 116 14.68 -1.48 3.79
CA ALA A 116 15.98 -2.06 4.11
C ALA A 116 16.04 -2.46 5.59
N ALA A 117 15.63 -1.56 6.49
CA ALA A 117 15.54 -1.85 7.91
C ALA A 117 14.50 -2.95 8.21
N ARG A 118 13.35 -2.94 7.52
CA ARG A 118 12.29 -3.95 7.69
C ARG A 118 12.73 -5.35 7.26
N GLU A 119 13.62 -5.44 6.27
CA GLU A 119 14.17 -6.70 5.74
C GLU A 119 15.49 -7.11 6.41
N GLY A 120 16.08 -6.26 7.25
CA GLY A 120 17.42 -6.49 7.82
C GLY A 120 18.53 -6.45 6.76
N LEU A 121 18.38 -5.64 5.72
CA LEU A 121 19.29 -5.54 4.58
C LEU A 121 19.92 -4.14 4.47
N ASP A 122 20.97 -4.07 3.65
CA ASP A 122 21.65 -2.82 3.35
C ASP A 122 20.80 -1.91 2.42
N PRO A 123 20.64 -0.59 2.73
CA PRO A 123 19.86 0.32 1.88
C PRO A 123 20.40 0.50 0.46
N GLU A 124 21.72 0.40 0.26
CA GLU A 124 22.32 0.48 -1.07
C GLU A 124 22.04 -0.79 -1.89
N PHE A 125 21.98 -1.96 -1.24
CA PHE A 125 21.48 -3.19 -1.88
C PHE A 125 20.03 -3.03 -2.35
N VAL A 126 19.13 -2.51 -1.50
CA VAL A 126 17.74 -2.20 -1.86
C VAL A 126 17.68 -1.26 -3.06
N ARG A 127 18.37 -0.12 -3.00
CA ARG A 127 18.43 0.85 -4.11
C ARG A 127 18.88 0.19 -5.41
N SER A 128 19.91 -0.65 -5.34
CA SER A 128 20.46 -1.35 -6.49
C SER A 128 19.48 -2.33 -7.13
N GLU A 129 18.73 -3.11 -6.35
CA GLU A 129 17.69 -4.01 -6.87
C GLU A 129 16.52 -3.23 -7.52
N VAL A 130 16.12 -2.11 -6.92
CA VAL A 130 15.08 -1.22 -7.46
C VAL A 130 15.55 -0.56 -8.77
N ALA A 131 16.77 -0.03 -8.82
CA ALA A 131 17.30 0.68 -10.00
C ALA A 131 17.34 -0.21 -11.25
N ARG A 132 17.67 -1.49 -11.07
CA ARG A 132 17.75 -2.50 -12.14
C ARG A 132 16.43 -3.23 -12.41
N GLY A 133 15.35 -2.86 -11.72
CA GLY A 133 14.00 -3.40 -11.96
C GLY A 133 13.78 -4.83 -11.50
N ARG A 134 14.59 -5.34 -10.56
CA ARG A 134 14.41 -6.67 -9.96
C ARG A 134 13.61 -6.65 -8.66
N ALA A 135 13.39 -5.46 -8.12
CA ALA A 135 12.49 -5.21 -7.02
C ALA A 135 11.71 -3.92 -7.23
N ILE A 136 10.55 -3.82 -6.59
CA ILE A 136 9.69 -2.64 -6.61
C ILE A 136 9.25 -2.27 -5.19
N ILE A 137 8.97 -1.00 -4.98
CA ILE A 137 8.32 -0.48 -3.76
C ILE A 137 7.05 0.23 -4.24
N PRO A 138 5.88 -0.41 -4.16
CA PRO A 138 4.61 0.21 -4.54
C PRO A 138 4.25 1.25 -3.46
N ALA A 139 4.47 2.52 -3.79
CA ALA A 139 4.28 3.64 -2.88
C ALA A 139 3.78 4.85 -3.66
N ASN A 140 2.48 4.88 -3.92
CA ASN A 140 1.86 6.05 -4.50
C ASN A 140 1.94 7.18 -3.46
N LYS A 141 2.44 8.33 -3.89
CA LYS A 141 2.58 9.54 -3.04
C LYS A 141 1.28 10.05 -2.41
N ARG A 142 0.12 9.56 -2.85
CA ARG A 142 -1.20 9.88 -2.28
C ARG A 142 -1.65 8.88 -1.21
N HIS A 143 -0.96 7.74 -1.07
CA HIS A 143 -1.17 6.78 0.00
C HIS A 143 -0.28 7.13 1.19
N LEU A 144 -0.70 8.14 1.94
CA LEU A 144 0.10 8.68 3.05
C LEU A 144 0.06 7.77 4.27
N GLU A 145 -0.85 6.81 4.31
CA GLU A 145 -1.03 5.86 5.40
C GLU A 145 -0.07 4.66 5.33
N LEU A 146 0.64 4.53 4.21
CA LEU A 146 1.46 3.37 3.86
C LEU A 146 2.70 3.20 4.76
N GLU A 147 2.87 2.01 5.30
CA GLU A 147 4.14 1.46 5.79
C GLU A 147 4.84 0.74 4.61
N PRO A 148 5.94 1.29 4.05
CA PRO A 148 6.52 0.77 2.81
C PRO A 148 6.89 -0.71 2.86
N THR A 149 6.65 -1.38 1.73
CA THR A 149 6.96 -2.80 1.50
C THR A 149 7.70 -2.96 0.17
N ILE A 150 8.73 -3.81 0.16
CA ILE A 150 9.49 -4.16 -1.06
C ILE A 150 9.09 -5.54 -1.58
N ILE A 151 8.97 -5.66 -2.90
CA ILE A 151 8.66 -6.93 -3.58
C ILE A 151 9.81 -7.24 -4.54
N GLY A 152 10.47 -8.38 -4.35
CA GLY A 152 11.55 -8.82 -5.22
C GLY A 152 12.17 -10.15 -4.75
N ARG A 153 12.94 -10.79 -5.62
CA ARG A 153 13.44 -12.17 -5.42
C ARG A 153 14.36 -12.36 -4.21
N TYR A 154 15.07 -11.32 -3.77
CA TYR A 154 16.04 -11.40 -2.66
C TYR A 154 15.50 -10.90 -1.32
N PHE A 155 14.21 -10.58 -1.26
CA PHE A 155 13.52 -10.14 -0.06
C PHE A 155 12.62 -11.28 0.43
N HIS A 156 12.03 -11.15 1.62
CA HIS A 156 11.03 -12.14 2.06
C HIS A 156 9.91 -12.26 1.00
N THR A 157 9.44 -13.47 0.76
CA THR A 157 8.27 -13.69 -0.10
C THR A 157 7.08 -12.94 0.48
N LYS A 158 6.41 -12.15 -0.36
CA LYS A 158 5.26 -11.33 0.03
C LYS A 158 3.94 -11.98 -0.37
N VAL A 159 2.91 -11.83 0.45
CA VAL A 159 1.57 -12.38 0.24
C VAL A 159 0.57 -11.26 0.00
N ASN A 160 -0.28 -11.43 -1.01
CA ASN A 160 -1.39 -10.52 -1.28
C ASN A 160 -2.72 -11.16 -0.84
N ALA A 161 -3.59 -10.40 -0.19
CA ALA A 161 -4.98 -10.81 0.01
C ALA A 161 -5.94 -9.99 -0.87
N ASN A 162 -6.84 -10.69 -1.54
CA ASN A 162 -7.88 -10.07 -2.36
C ASN A 162 -9.13 -9.85 -1.50
N ILE A 163 -9.60 -8.61 -1.49
CA ILE A 163 -10.89 -8.22 -0.92
C ILE A 163 -11.72 -7.53 -2.02
N GLY A 164 -12.87 -7.00 -1.67
CA GLY A 164 -13.74 -6.28 -2.59
C GLY A 164 -15.18 -6.73 -2.47
N ASN A 165 -16.09 -5.78 -2.71
CA ASN A 165 -17.51 -6.04 -2.74
C ASN A 165 -17.91 -6.69 -4.08
N SER A 166 -19.08 -7.32 -4.10
CA SER A 166 -19.66 -7.84 -5.34
C SER A 166 -21.06 -7.26 -5.55
N ALA A 167 -21.61 -7.44 -6.75
CA ALA A 167 -22.99 -7.05 -7.04
C ALA A 167 -24.04 -7.79 -6.16
N VAL A 168 -23.62 -8.85 -5.46
CA VAL A 168 -24.50 -9.76 -4.71
C VAL A 168 -24.28 -9.70 -3.19
N SER A 169 -23.14 -9.16 -2.73
CA SER A 169 -22.77 -9.20 -1.31
C SER A 169 -21.70 -8.18 -0.94
N SER A 170 -21.63 -7.88 0.37
CA SER A 170 -20.65 -7.04 1.07
C SER A 170 -20.99 -5.56 1.14
N SER A 171 -20.57 -4.94 2.26
CA SER A 171 -20.70 -3.51 2.55
C SER A 171 -19.32 -2.88 2.78
N ILE A 172 -19.27 -1.55 2.83
CA ILE A 172 -18.04 -0.80 3.14
C ILE A 172 -17.43 -1.27 4.47
N GLU A 173 -18.27 -1.50 5.48
CA GLU A 173 -17.85 -1.98 6.80
C GLU A 173 -17.16 -3.35 6.71
N GLU A 174 -17.75 -4.29 5.98
CA GLU A 174 -17.19 -5.63 5.79
C GLU A 174 -15.87 -5.59 5.00
N GLU A 175 -15.74 -4.69 4.01
CA GLU A 175 -14.47 -4.54 3.28
C GLU A 175 -13.34 -3.99 4.16
N VAL A 176 -13.63 -3.00 5.00
CA VAL A 176 -12.63 -2.46 5.93
C VAL A 176 -12.27 -3.49 7.01
N GLU A 177 -13.25 -4.26 7.50
CA GLU A 177 -12.99 -5.38 8.41
C GLU A 177 -12.10 -6.44 7.76
N LYS A 178 -12.38 -6.83 6.51
CA LYS A 178 -11.56 -7.80 5.75
C LYS A 178 -10.14 -7.27 5.50
N LEU A 179 -9.98 -5.98 5.20
CA LEU A 179 -8.67 -5.32 5.12
C LEU A 179 -7.89 -5.51 6.41
N GLN A 180 -8.45 -5.03 7.54
CA GLN A 180 -7.80 -5.07 8.85
C GLN A 180 -7.49 -6.50 9.28
N TRP A 181 -8.42 -7.43 9.05
CA TRP A 181 -8.23 -8.85 9.33
C TRP A 181 -7.08 -9.44 8.49
N SER A 182 -7.03 -9.14 7.19
CA SER A 182 -6.01 -9.69 6.30
C SER A 182 -4.61 -9.23 6.70
N VAL A 183 -4.44 -7.93 6.99
CA VAL A 183 -3.12 -7.39 7.38
C VAL A 183 -2.71 -7.84 8.78
N LEU A 184 -3.66 -8.09 9.70
CA LEU A 184 -3.40 -8.67 11.01
C LEU A 184 -2.76 -10.07 10.90
N TRP A 185 -3.21 -10.87 9.93
CA TRP A 185 -2.73 -12.23 9.71
C TRP A 185 -1.54 -12.34 8.73
N GLY A 186 -0.96 -11.22 8.28
CA GLY A 186 0.28 -11.23 7.52
C GLY A 186 0.15 -10.91 6.02
N ALA A 187 -0.97 -10.37 5.55
CA ALA A 187 -1.03 -9.88 4.17
C ALA A 187 -0.11 -8.66 3.99
N ASP A 188 0.88 -8.77 3.11
CA ASP A 188 1.85 -7.72 2.80
C ASP A 188 1.32 -6.67 1.83
N THR A 189 0.32 -7.03 1.03
CA THR A 189 -0.43 -6.15 0.14
C THR A 189 -1.89 -6.58 0.09
N ILE A 190 -2.75 -5.67 -0.33
CA ILE A 190 -4.15 -5.93 -0.58
C ILE A 190 -4.50 -5.55 -2.00
N MET A 191 -5.48 -6.23 -2.59
CA MET A 191 -6.17 -5.72 -3.77
C MET A 191 -7.65 -5.53 -3.49
N ASP A 192 -8.16 -4.34 -3.82
CA ASP A 192 -9.59 -4.09 -3.93
C ASP A 192 -10.08 -4.52 -5.31
N LEU A 193 -10.81 -5.63 -5.35
CA LEU A 193 -11.42 -6.19 -6.56
C LEU A 193 -12.93 -5.94 -6.62
N SER A 194 -13.41 -4.88 -5.97
CA SER A 194 -14.83 -4.51 -5.94
C SER A 194 -15.42 -4.37 -7.35
N THR A 195 -16.59 -4.98 -7.56
CA THR A 195 -17.36 -4.90 -8.82
C THR A 195 -18.81 -4.48 -8.61
N GLY A 196 -19.21 -4.10 -7.40
CA GLY A 196 -20.58 -3.73 -7.04
C GLY A 196 -20.85 -2.23 -7.06
N ALA A 197 -21.87 -1.80 -6.32
CA ALA A 197 -22.13 -0.38 -6.09
C ALA A 197 -21.01 0.25 -5.25
N ASP A 198 -20.88 1.58 -5.33
CA ASP A 198 -20.01 2.37 -4.45
C ASP A 198 -18.52 1.97 -4.44
N ILE A 199 -17.99 1.44 -5.55
CA ILE A 199 -16.56 1.05 -5.70
C ILE A 199 -15.63 2.19 -5.25
N MET A 200 -15.90 3.41 -5.71
CA MET A 200 -15.07 4.58 -5.39
C MET A 200 -15.04 4.90 -3.89
N LEU A 201 -16.19 4.84 -3.23
CA LEU A 201 -16.32 5.16 -1.80
C LEU A 201 -15.74 4.04 -0.93
N THR A 202 -16.03 2.78 -1.29
CA THR A 202 -15.45 1.59 -0.64
C THR A 202 -13.93 1.65 -0.69
N ARG A 203 -13.36 1.93 -1.87
CA ARG A 203 -11.92 2.08 -2.04
C ARG A 203 -11.35 3.23 -1.23
N GLU A 204 -12.04 4.37 -1.14
CA GLU A 204 -11.55 5.49 -0.31
C GLU A 204 -11.40 5.07 1.15
N TRP A 205 -12.39 4.34 1.70
CA TRP A 205 -12.29 3.81 3.05
C TRP A 205 -11.15 2.79 3.21
N ILE A 206 -10.97 1.89 2.24
CA ILE A 206 -9.83 0.95 2.22
C ILE A 206 -8.50 1.72 2.22
N MET A 207 -8.30 2.66 1.29
CA MET A 207 -7.06 3.42 1.14
C MET A 207 -6.70 4.18 2.42
N ARG A 208 -7.66 4.85 3.04
CA ARG A 208 -7.43 5.67 4.25
C ARG A 208 -7.23 4.83 5.52
N ASN A 209 -7.45 3.51 5.47
CA ASN A 209 -7.29 2.59 6.59
C ASN A 209 -6.25 1.48 6.31
N SER A 210 -5.57 1.51 5.16
CA SER A 210 -4.59 0.49 4.79
C SER A 210 -3.18 0.92 5.19
N PRO A 211 -2.46 0.15 6.02
CA PRO A 211 -1.05 0.35 6.26
C PRO A 211 -0.18 -0.30 5.18
N VAL A 212 -0.76 -1.13 4.30
CA VAL A 212 -0.04 -1.90 3.27
C VAL A 212 -0.40 -1.42 1.87
N PRO A 213 0.43 -1.69 0.83
CA PRO A 213 0.11 -1.30 -0.52
C PRO A 213 -1.23 -1.86 -1.00
N VAL A 214 -2.01 -1.02 -1.67
CA VAL A 214 -3.31 -1.37 -2.25
C VAL A 214 -3.22 -1.37 -3.76
N GLY A 215 -3.59 -2.50 -4.36
CA GLY A 215 -3.73 -2.65 -5.80
C GLY A 215 -5.18 -2.69 -6.27
N THR A 216 -5.37 -2.45 -7.56
CA THR A 216 -6.68 -2.61 -8.20
C THR A 216 -6.53 -3.22 -9.59
N VAL A 217 -7.69 -3.56 -10.17
CA VAL A 217 -7.85 -3.92 -11.57
C VAL A 217 -8.73 -2.84 -12.23
N PRO A 218 -8.16 -1.75 -12.79
CA PRO A 218 -8.94 -0.58 -13.22
C PRO A 218 -10.03 -0.87 -14.25
N ILE A 219 -9.91 -1.97 -14.99
CA ILE A 219 -10.92 -2.36 -16.00
C ILE A 219 -12.26 -2.75 -15.36
N TYR A 220 -12.29 -3.19 -14.09
CA TYR A 220 -13.55 -3.53 -13.41
C TYR A 220 -14.41 -2.30 -13.15
N GLU A 221 -13.80 -1.22 -12.66
CA GLU A 221 -14.52 0.04 -12.51
C GLU A 221 -14.88 0.67 -13.86
N ALA A 222 -14.01 0.54 -14.88
CA ALA A 222 -14.34 1.01 -16.22
C ALA A 222 -15.57 0.30 -16.81
N LEU A 223 -15.67 -1.01 -16.59
CA LEU A 223 -16.83 -1.82 -17.00
C LEU A 223 -18.10 -1.37 -16.27
N GLU A 224 -18.01 -1.06 -14.98
CA GLU A 224 -19.18 -0.64 -14.22
C GLU A 224 -19.66 0.76 -14.62
N ARG A 225 -18.74 1.69 -14.91
CA ARG A 225 -19.09 3.03 -15.42
C ARG A 225 -19.85 3.00 -16.75
N VAL A 226 -19.81 1.89 -17.49
CA VAL A 226 -20.56 1.68 -18.75
C VAL A 226 -21.73 0.70 -18.61
N GLY A 227 -22.11 0.34 -17.38
CA GLY A 227 -23.22 -0.54 -17.08
C GLY A 227 -23.02 -1.96 -17.60
N GLY A 228 -21.79 -2.49 -17.52
CA GLY A 228 -21.47 -3.85 -17.92
C GLY A 228 -21.25 -4.08 -19.42
N ASP A 229 -21.39 -3.05 -20.26
CA ASP A 229 -21.20 -3.18 -21.71
C ASP A 229 -19.73 -3.00 -22.10
N VAL A 230 -19.02 -4.12 -22.27
CA VAL A 230 -17.60 -4.15 -22.66
C VAL A 230 -17.30 -3.38 -23.96
N THR A 231 -18.26 -3.27 -24.88
CA THR A 231 -18.07 -2.59 -26.16
C THR A 231 -17.98 -1.07 -26.03
N LYS A 232 -18.48 -0.54 -24.90
CA LYS A 232 -18.43 0.89 -24.57
C LYS A 232 -17.16 1.30 -23.84
N ILE A 233 -16.28 0.35 -23.48
CA ILE A 233 -15.00 0.68 -22.86
C ILE A 233 -14.09 1.32 -23.90
N THR A 234 -13.72 2.59 -23.66
CA THR A 234 -12.83 3.36 -24.53
C THR A 234 -11.58 3.81 -23.77
N TRP A 235 -10.52 4.16 -24.49
CA TRP A 235 -9.30 4.71 -23.87
C TRP A 235 -9.57 5.97 -23.02
N PRO A 236 -10.35 6.99 -23.47
CA PRO A 236 -10.66 8.15 -22.64
C PRO A 236 -11.30 7.78 -21.29
N LEU A 237 -12.23 6.82 -21.29
CA LEU A 237 -12.84 6.31 -20.06
C LEU A 237 -11.79 5.62 -19.18
N PHE A 238 -11.03 4.67 -19.73
CA PHE A 238 -10.02 3.93 -18.98
C PHE A 238 -8.95 4.84 -18.39
N LYS A 239 -8.50 5.84 -19.16
CA LYS A 239 -7.59 6.91 -18.69
C LYS A 239 -8.18 7.66 -17.50
N GLN A 240 -9.46 8.03 -17.55
CA GLN A 240 -10.10 8.72 -16.44
C GLN A 240 -10.11 7.85 -15.18
N VAL A 241 -10.46 6.57 -15.30
CA VAL A 241 -10.42 5.61 -14.17
C VAL A 241 -9.02 5.52 -13.57
N LEU A 242 -7.97 5.44 -14.39
CA LEU A 242 -6.58 5.42 -13.92
C LEU A 242 -6.23 6.69 -13.12
N LEU A 243 -6.65 7.86 -13.60
CA LEU A 243 -6.40 9.14 -12.92
C LEU A 243 -7.13 9.21 -11.58
N ASP A 244 -8.40 8.82 -11.56
CA ASP A 244 -9.23 8.84 -10.35
C ASP A 244 -8.61 7.92 -9.27
N GLN A 245 -8.24 6.69 -9.64
CA GLN A 245 -7.63 5.73 -8.73
C GLN A 245 -6.23 6.16 -8.27
N ALA A 246 -5.41 6.73 -9.16
CA ALA A 246 -4.09 7.23 -8.80
C ALA A 246 -4.19 8.41 -7.82
N GLU A 247 -5.21 9.26 -7.94
CA GLU A 247 -5.43 10.39 -7.03
C GLU A 247 -5.99 9.94 -5.67
N GLN A 248 -6.70 8.80 -5.59
CA GLN A 248 -7.08 8.16 -4.32
C GLN A 248 -5.88 7.55 -3.59
N GLY A 249 -4.86 7.12 -4.33
CA GLY A 249 -3.62 6.58 -3.80
C GLY A 249 -3.35 5.12 -4.13
N VAL A 250 -4.04 4.51 -5.08
CA VAL A 250 -3.74 3.13 -5.48
C VAL A 250 -2.26 2.99 -5.87
N ASP A 251 -1.58 2.01 -5.29
CA ASP A 251 -0.12 1.84 -5.37
C ASP A 251 0.31 1.09 -6.63
N TYR A 252 -0.53 0.20 -7.12
CA TYR A 252 -0.26 -0.56 -8.34
C TYR A 252 -1.54 -0.94 -9.09
N PHE A 253 -1.40 -1.02 -10.42
CA PHE A 253 -2.50 -1.41 -11.30
C PHE A 253 -2.17 -2.74 -11.97
N THR A 254 -3.12 -3.68 -11.90
CA THR A 254 -3.12 -4.83 -12.79
C THR A 254 -3.77 -4.42 -14.11
N ILE A 255 -2.97 -4.36 -15.18
CA ILE A 255 -3.42 -3.99 -16.52
C ILE A 255 -3.14 -5.15 -17.47
N HIS A 256 -4.20 -5.68 -18.08
CA HIS A 256 -4.15 -6.82 -19.01
C HIS A 256 -3.67 -6.42 -20.41
N ALA A 257 -2.59 -5.64 -20.51
CA ALA A 257 -2.06 -5.14 -21.79
C ALA A 257 -1.42 -6.24 -22.67
N GLY A 258 -1.20 -7.44 -22.11
CA GLY A 258 -0.71 -8.61 -22.86
C GLY A 258 -1.77 -9.39 -23.62
N VAL A 259 -3.07 -9.08 -23.43
CA VAL A 259 -4.17 -9.74 -24.15
C VAL A 259 -4.34 -9.09 -25.52
N LEU A 260 -3.52 -9.54 -26.48
CA LEU A 260 -3.53 -9.03 -27.84
C LEU A 260 -4.58 -9.77 -28.70
N LEU A 261 -5.16 -9.06 -29.69
CA LEU A 261 -6.14 -9.65 -30.61
C LEU A 261 -5.67 -10.95 -31.25
N ALA A 262 -4.39 -11.01 -31.65
CA ALA A 262 -3.78 -12.18 -32.28
C ALA A 262 -3.68 -13.41 -31.35
N PHE A 263 -3.78 -13.22 -30.03
CA PHE A 263 -3.66 -14.30 -29.06
C PHE A 263 -5.02 -14.93 -28.68
N ILE A 264 -6.14 -14.24 -28.95
CA ILE A 264 -7.48 -14.74 -28.61
C ILE A 264 -7.77 -16.12 -29.26
N PRO A 265 -7.47 -16.37 -30.55
CA PRO A 265 -7.72 -17.69 -31.15
C PRO A 265 -6.85 -18.83 -30.58
N LEU A 266 -5.76 -18.52 -29.86
CA LEU A 266 -4.91 -19.54 -29.25
C LEU A 266 -5.54 -20.18 -28.01
N THR A 267 -6.71 -19.69 -27.56
CA THR A 267 -7.49 -20.22 -26.44
C THR A 267 -8.80 -20.89 -26.87
N ALA A 268 -8.96 -21.16 -28.17
CA ALA A 268 -10.18 -21.75 -28.75
C ALA A 268 -10.32 -23.26 -28.50
#